data_AF-A0A353WFV9-F1
#
_entry.id   AF-A0A353WFV9-F1
#
_cell.length_a   1.000
_cell.length_b   1.000
_cell.length_c   1.000
_cell.angle_alpha   90.00
_cell.angle_beta   90.00
_cell.angle_gamma   90.00
#
_symmetry.space_group_name_H-M   'P 1'
#
loop_
_entity.id
_entity.type
_entity.pdbx_description
1 polymer ?
#
loop_
_entity_poly.entity_id
_entity_poly.type
_entity_poly.pdbx_seq_one_letter_code
_entity_poly.pdbx_strand_id
1 'polypeptide(L)'
;MTDKINEKVINIFTRHKKQLPISDDEKVIRNDDGFYYICVKKDENGRHFDEEKLSKGADECHYLVKVMVKHSEYPFIYNYKVPGEKILEFLKPYTNDEKEGKIIEINKYYAHELA
;
A
#
# COMPACT_ATOMS: atom_id res chain seq x y z
N MET A 1 -12.58 3.63 -7.83
CA MET A 1 -11.54 4.39 -8.58
C MET A 1 -10.16 3.80 -8.35
N THR A 2 -9.81 3.46 -7.12
CA THR A 2 -8.49 2.92 -6.73
C THR A 2 -8.17 1.56 -7.38
N ASP A 3 -9.17 0.69 -7.54
CA ASP A 3 -8.93 -0.71 -7.91
C ASP A 3 -8.37 -0.92 -9.32
N LYS A 4 -8.90 -0.22 -10.33
CA LYS A 4 -8.40 -0.37 -11.72
C LYS A 4 -6.99 0.19 -11.90
N ILE A 5 -6.66 1.28 -11.20
CA ILE A 5 -5.30 1.81 -11.19
C ILE A 5 -4.38 0.81 -10.49
N ASN A 6 -4.79 0.25 -9.35
CA ASN A 6 -4.04 -0.79 -8.65
C ASN A 6 -3.81 -2.03 -9.52
N GLU A 7 -4.84 -2.55 -10.20
CA GLU A 7 -4.74 -3.67 -11.13
C GLU A 7 -3.75 -3.37 -12.26
N LYS A 8 -3.84 -2.17 -12.86
CA LYS A 8 -2.89 -1.73 -13.89
C LYS A 8 -1.45 -1.75 -13.36
N VAL A 9 -1.21 -1.18 -12.18
CA VAL A 9 0.11 -1.13 -11.53
C VAL A 9 0.63 -2.55 -11.24
N ILE A 10 -0.21 -3.42 -10.67
CA ILE A 10 0.14 -4.82 -10.39
C ILE A 10 0.51 -5.56 -11.68
N ASN A 11 -0.24 -5.34 -12.76
CA ASN A 11 0.04 -5.92 -14.07
C ASN A 11 1.39 -5.47 -14.64
N ILE A 12 1.73 -4.18 -14.51
CA ILE A 12 3.03 -3.64 -14.96
C ILE A 12 4.18 -4.29 -14.18
N PHE A 13 4.09 -4.35 -12.84
CA PHE A 13 5.10 -5.03 -12.02
C PHE A 13 5.25 -6.51 -12.37
N THR A 14 4.12 -7.19 -12.64
CA THR A 14 4.11 -8.61 -13.04
C THR A 14 4.80 -8.82 -14.38
N ARG A 15 4.56 -7.95 -15.37
CA ARG A 15 5.22 -7.99 -16.69
C ARG A 15 6.71 -7.73 -16.58
N HIS A 16 7.10 -6.72 -15.78
CA HIS A 16 8.50 -6.40 -15.51
C HIS A 16 9.24 -7.60 -14.91
N LYS A 17 8.65 -8.27 -13.91
CA LYS A 17 9.23 -9.48 -13.31
C LYS A 17 9.42 -10.62 -14.32
N LYS A 18 8.52 -10.74 -15.29
CA LYS A 18 8.57 -11.74 -16.37
C LYS A 18 9.43 -11.31 -17.57
N GLN A 19 10.09 -10.14 -17.50
CA GLN A 19 10.89 -9.56 -18.60
C GLN A 19 10.08 -9.41 -19.92
N LEU A 20 8.77 -9.19 -19.80
CA LEU A 20 7.91 -8.97 -20.96
C LEU A 20 8.01 -7.51 -21.43
N PRO A 21 7.77 -7.22 -22.73
CA PRO A 21 7.75 -5.85 -23.23
C PRO A 21 6.76 -5.00 -22.44
N ILE A 22 7.19 -3.81 -22.04
CA ILE A 22 6.35 -2.78 -21.41
C ILE A 22 6.35 -1.58 -22.37
N SER A 23 5.24 -0.82 -22.43
CA SER A 23 5.22 0.37 -23.30
C SER A 23 6.21 1.41 -22.79
N ASP A 24 6.70 2.29 -23.68
CA ASP A 24 7.67 3.33 -23.32
C ASP A 24 7.16 4.32 -22.27
N ASP A 25 5.84 4.48 -22.18
CA ASP A 25 5.17 5.36 -21.21
C ASP A 25 5.00 4.70 -19.82
N GLU A 26 5.20 3.39 -19.72
CA GLU A 26 4.99 2.60 -18.49
C GLU A 26 6.32 2.00 -18.03
N LYS A 27 7.11 2.78 -17.30
CA LYS A 27 8.42 2.32 -16.80
C LYS A 27 8.37 2.01 -15.32
N VAL A 28 8.87 0.83 -14.95
CA VAL A 28 9.24 0.50 -13.58
C VAL A 28 10.59 1.12 -13.30
N ILE A 29 10.64 1.99 -12.30
CA ILE A 29 11.85 2.73 -11.91
C ILE A 29 12.30 2.20 -10.55
N ARG A 30 13.61 2.02 -10.37
CA ARG A 30 14.20 1.72 -9.06
C ARG A 30 14.81 3.01 -8.49
N ASN A 31 14.46 3.36 -7.26
CA ASN A 31 15.08 4.51 -6.58
C ASN A 31 16.38 4.11 -5.87
N ASP A 32 17.10 5.09 -5.33
CA ASP A 32 18.39 4.88 -4.66
C ASP A 32 18.27 4.07 -3.36
N ASP A 33 17.12 4.14 -2.69
CA ASP A 33 16.80 3.32 -1.51
C ASP A 33 16.48 1.86 -1.86
N GLY A 34 16.47 1.52 -3.15
CA GLY A 34 16.29 0.16 -3.65
C GLY A 34 14.84 -0.28 -3.86
N PHE A 35 13.86 0.61 -3.67
CA PHE A 35 12.44 0.36 -3.95
C PHE A 35 12.09 0.56 -5.42
N TYR A 36 11.08 -0.17 -5.89
CA TYR A 36 10.55 -0.01 -7.23
C TYR A 36 9.23 0.79 -7.21
N TYR A 37 9.07 1.71 -8.15
CA TYR A 37 7.85 2.50 -8.30
C TYR A 37 7.47 2.69 -9.77
N ILE A 38 6.22 3.08 -10.00
CA ILE A 38 5.68 3.43 -11.32
C ILE A 38 5.07 4.83 -11.20
N CYS A 39 5.42 5.72 -12.12
CA CYS A 39 4.80 7.04 -12.21
C CYS A 39 3.53 6.95 -13.06
N VAL A 40 2.36 7.06 -12.44
CA VAL A 40 1.09 7.20 -13.14
C VAL A 40 0.80 8.69 -13.27
N LYS A 41 0.62 9.18 -14.50
CA LYS A 41 0.40 10.61 -14.78
C LYS A 41 -1.07 11.02 -14.86
N LYS A 42 -1.93 10.06 -15.19
CA LYS A 42 -3.35 10.25 -15.48
C LYS A 42 -4.18 9.08 -14.96
N ASP A 43 -5.43 9.35 -14.61
CA ASP A 43 -6.40 8.33 -14.23
C ASP A 43 -6.85 7.48 -15.44
N GLU A 44 -7.77 6.54 -15.18
CA GLU A 44 -8.35 5.66 -16.22
C GLU A 44 -9.11 6.42 -17.33
N ASN A 45 -9.50 7.67 -17.09
CA ASN A 45 -10.22 8.53 -18.02
C ASN A 45 -9.29 9.54 -18.73
N GLY A 46 -7.97 9.43 -18.54
CA GLY A 46 -6.99 10.36 -19.11
C GLY A 46 -6.94 11.74 -18.44
N ARG A 47 -7.55 11.90 -17.26
CA ARG A 47 -7.54 13.13 -16.47
C ARG A 47 -6.32 13.18 -15.57
N HIS A 48 -5.79 14.37 -15.35
CA HIS A 48 -4.74 14.58 -14.36
C HIS A 48 -5.28 14.38 -12.94
N PHE A 49 -4.41 13.91 -12.05
CA PHE A 49 -4.74 13.78 -10.64
C PHE A 49 -4.92 15.16 -9.98
N ASP A 50 -5.82 15.20 -9.01
CA ASP A 50 -6.21 16.39 -8.26
C ASP A 50 -5.67 16.25 -6.84
N GLU A 51 -4.80 17.16 -6.43
CA GLU A 51 -4.05 17.09 -5.17
C GLU A 51 -4.97 17.12 -3.95
N GLU A 52 -5.99 17.97 -3.97
CA GLU A 52 -6.96 18.07 -2.87
C GLU A 52 -7.76 16.78 -2.71
N LYS A 53 -8.21 16.20 -3.84
CA LYS A 53 -8.93 14.91 -3.82
C LYS A 53 -8.04 13.76 -3.35
N LEU A 54 -6.77 13.74 -3.74
CA LEU A 54 -5.82 12.74 -3.27
C LEU A 54 -5.59 12.85 -1.76
N SER A 55 -5.40 14.07 -1.26
CA SER A 55 -5.18 14.34 0.16
C SER A 55 -6.40 13.98 0.99
N LYS A 56 -7.60 14.42 0.59
CA LYS A 56 -8.85 14.05 1.26
C LYS A 56 -9.09 12.53 1.28
N GLY A 57 -8.74 11.86 0.18
CA GLY A 57 -8.80 10.39 0.11
C GLY A 57 -7.77 9.69 1.01
N ALA A 58 -6.70 10.36 1.44
CA ALA A 58 -5.79 9.81 2.45
C ALA A 58 -6.40 9.92 3.86
N ASP A 59 -7.06 11.03 4.17
CA ASP A 59 -7.70 11.27 5.48
C ASP A 59 -8.89 10.33 5.74
N GLU A 60 -9.62 9.95 4.69
CA GLU A 60 -10.80 9.08 4.81
C GLU A 60 -10.47 7.58 4.85
N CYS A 61 -9.20 7.21 4.61
CA CYS A 61 -8.80 5.81 4.53
C CYS A 61 -8.40 5.22 5.88
N HIS A 62 -8.56 3.90 5.99
CA HIS A 62 -8.11 3.12 7.12
C HIS A 62 -7.25 1.97 6.63
N TYR A 63 -6.38 1.49 7.52
CA TYR A 63 -5.55 0.32 7.29
C TYR A 63 -5.96 -0.81 8.24
N LEU A 64 -6.11 -2.01 7.71
CA LEU A 64 -6.14 -3.25 8.48
C LEU A 64 -4.72 -3.79 8.53
N VAL A 65 -4.08 -3.71 9.69
CA VAL A 65 -2.71 -4.21 9.90
C VAL A 65 -2.76 -5.52 10.67
N LYS A 66 -2.19 -6.58 10.10
CA LYS A 66 -2.03 -7.87 10.77
C LYS A 66 -0.64 -8.00 11.34
N VAL A 67 -0.56 -8.25 12.64
CA VAL A 67 0.69 -8.46 13.38
C VAL A 67 0.70 -9.89 13.92
N MET A 68 1.71 -10.66 13.53
CA MET A 68 2.00 -11.96 14.10
C MET A 68 2.80 -11.78 15.39
N VAL A 69 2.30 -12.27 16.52
CA VAL A 69 2.96 -12.20 17.82
C VAL A 69 3.25 -13.62 18.31
N LYS A 70 4.41 -13.85 18.91
CA LYS A 70 4.82 -15.19 19.36
C LYS A 70 4.70 -15.27 20.87
N HIS A 71 3.54 -15.71 21.35
CA HIS A 71 3.30 -15.87 22.77
C HIS A 71 3.28 -17.36 23.13
N SER A 72 4.17 -17.82 24.01
CA SER A 72 4.29 -19.25 24.38
C SER A 72 4.59 -20.16 23.17
N GLU A 73 3.93 -21.32 23.07
CA GLU A 73 4.17 -22.34 22.03
C GLU A 73 3.62 -21.95 20.64
N TYR A 74 2.63 -21.05 20.54
CA TYR A 74 1.90 -20.79 19.29
C TYR A 74 1.95 -19.32 18.85
N PRO A 75 2.02 -19.05 17.53
CA PRO A 75 1.85 -17.71 17.01
C PRO A 75 0.38 -17.28 17.03
N PHE A 76 0.14 -16.02 17.36
CA PHE A 76 -1.17 -15.35 17.33
C PHE A 76 -1.18 -14.27 16.26
N ILE A 77 -2.39 -13.93 15.76
CA ILE A 77 -2.57 -12.82 14.81
C ILE A 77 -3.44 -11.76 15.47
N TYR A 78 -2.87 -10.56 15.61
CA TYR A 78 -3.61 -9.37 16.02
C TYR A 78 -4.00 -8.56 14.79
N ASN A 79 -5.29 -8.26 14.67
CA ASN A 79 -5.85 -7.46 13.58
C ASN A 79 -6.14 -6.06 14.11
N TYR A 80 -5.46 -5.04 13.58
CA TYR A 80 -5.62 -3.65 13.99
C TYR A 80 -6.34 -2.85 12.91
N LYS A 81 -7.36 -2.11 13.30
CA LYS A 81 -7.90 -1.00 12.50
C LYS A 81 -7.11 0.26 12.85
N VAL A 82 -6.38 0.80 11.88
CA VAL A 82 -5.50 1.97 12.04
C VAL A 82 -5.99 3.09 11.13
N PRO A 83 -6.26 4.31 11.67
CA PRO A 83 -6.55 5.48 10.85
C PRO A 83 -5.41 5.83 9.90
N GLY A 84 -5.72 6.36 8.72
CA GLY A 84 -4.74 6.64 7.68
C GLY A 84 -3.60 7.55 8.13
N GLU A 85 -3.93 8.60 8.87
CA GLU A 85 -3.01 9.60 9.42
C GLU A 85 -2.08 9.03 10.49
N LYS A 86 -2.44 7.91 11.12
CA LYS A 86 -1.66 7.26 12.19
C LYS A 86 -0.85 6.05 11.72
N ILE A 87 -0.88 5.71 10.44
CA ILE A 87 -0.21 4.48 9.96
C ILE A 87 1.29 4.51 10.23
N LEU A 88 1.97 5.63 9.99
CA LEU A 88 3.41 5.73 10.22
C LEU A 88 3.77 5.63 11.70
N GLU A 89 2.98 6.27 12.58
CA GLU A 89 3.14 6.17 14.03
C GLU A 89 2.91 4.74 14.53
N PHE A 90 1.93 4.05 13.95
CA PHE A 90 1.64 2.66 14.28
C PHE A 90 2.76 1.71 13.87
N LEU A 91 3.38 1.92 12.70
CA LEU A 91 4.43 1.03 12.17
C LEU A 91 5.77 1.19 12.91
N LYS A 92 6.13 2.41 13.33
CA LYS A 92 7.43 2.76 13.92
C LYS A 92 7.89 1.82 15.05
N PRO A 93 7.07 1.53 16.10
CA PRO A 93 7.51 0.66 17.19
C PRO A 93 7.85 -0.77 16.73
N TYR A 94 7.24 -1.26 15.65
CA TYR A 94 7.52 -2.59 15.10
C TYR A 94 8.78 -2.61 14.24
N THR A 95 9.11 -1.49 13.56
CA THR A 95 10.34 -1.39 12.76
C THR A 95 11.57 -1.06 13.59
N ASN A 96 11.39 -0.52 14.79
CA ASN A 96 12.44 -0.18 15.74
C ASN A 96 12.68 -1.26 16.80
N ASP A 97 12.03 -2.42 16.70
CA ASP A 97 12.06 -3.49 17.70
C ASP A 97 11.59 -3.07 19.12
N GLU A 98 10.80 -1.99 19.23
CA GLU A 98 10.23 -1.46 20.48
C GLU A 98 8.96 -2.21 20.91
N LYS A 99 8.31 -2.91 19.99
CA LYS A 99 7.07 -3.65 20.24
C LYS A 99 7.16 -5.07 19.69
N GLU A 100 6.74 -6.04 20.51
CA GLU A 100 6.72 -7.44 20.10
C GLU A 100 5.74 -7.68 18.93
N GLY A 101 6.24 -8.39 17.92
CA GLY A 101 5.46 -8.89 16.80
C GLY A 101 6.04 -8.51 15.46
N LYS A 102 5.60 -9.21 14.41
CA LYS A 102 5.98 -8.97 13.03
C LYS A 102 4.76 -8.56 12.23
N ILE A 103 4.84 -7.40 11.57
CA ILE A 103 3.81 -7.01 10.59
C ILE A 103 3.89 -7.97 9.41
N ILE A 104 2.77 -8.62 9.09
CA ILE A 104 2.68 -9.61 8.01
C ILE A 104 1.76 -9.17 6.87
N GLU A 105 0.86 -8.22 7.12
CA GLU A 105 -0.09 -7.72 6.12
C GLU A 105 -0.55 -6.30 6.47
N ILE A 106 -0.71 -5.46 5.46
CA ILE A 106 -1.30 -4.12 5.56
C ILE A 106 -2.26 -3.95 4.39
N ASN A 107 -3.57 -3.89 4.66
CA ASN A 107 -4.57 -3.62 3.63
C ASN A 107 -5.21 -2.26 3.86
N LYS A 108 -5.29 -1.45 2.79
CA LYS A 108 -6.05 -0.21 2.79
C LYS A 108 -7.51 -0.50 2.49
N TYR A 109 -8.42 0.18 3.17
CA TYR A 109 -9.85 0.19 2.84
C TYR A 109 -10.45 1.56 3.13
N TYR A 110 -11.57 1.86 2.50
CA TYR A 110 -12.35 3.05 2.80
C TYR A 110 -13.62 2.70 3.56
N ALA A 111 -13.99 3.50 4.57
CA ALA A 111 -15.16 3.21 5.39
C ALA A 111 -16.47 3.19 4.58
N HIS A 112 -16.54 3.96 3.49
CA HIS A 112 -17.69 3.97 2.58
C HIS A 112 -17.77 2.76 1.65
N GLU A 113 -16.71 1.95 1.52
CA GLU A 113 -16.71 0.71 0.72
C GLU A 113 -17.25 -0.50 1.50
N LEU A 114 -17.48 -0.35 2.82
CA LEU A 114 -18.03 -1.39 3.71
C LEU A 114 -19.55 -1.26 3.93
N ALA A 115 -20.19 -0.28 3.32
CA ALA A 115 -21.61 0.06 3.47
C ALA A 115 -22.47 -0.46 2.31
#